data_AF-A0A1Y5XNL2-F1
#
_entry.id   AF-A0A1Y5XNL2-F1
#
_cell.length_a   1.000
_cell.length_b   1.000
_cell.length_c   1.000
_cell.angle_alpha   90.00
_cell.angle_beta   90.00
_cell.angle_gamma   90.00
#
_symmetry.space_group_name_H-M   'P 1'
#
loop_
_entity.id
_entity.type
_entity.pdbx_description
1 polymer ?
#
loop_
_entity_poly.entity_id
_entity_poly.type
_entity_poly.pdbx_seq_one_letter_code
_entity_poly.pdbx_strand_id
1 'polypeptide(L)'
;MKVALIDVPDRMIRMLPGFAVVLLDEAVGYEFDPRCDMWTVTAPNGRTTTARVIVTSFPVPGPNAFVFEHNNYRYIARCLRMMGLQDARRIEVRPEARISYRRKPDPHNYIFTPYESDLDETHRGPAVLTVDGTQIDVKVHLMGHLQPIDGSYRWYGRIFADPDVTSAHKSGRNDVTVRIPGGQDRAGRLTEVDPWGNIRITGSGRPPFPYP
;
A
#
# COMPACT_ATOMS: atom_id res chain seq x y z
N MET A 1 11.96 1.80 -3.67
CA MET A 1 11.61 3.22 -3.44
C MET A 1 12.77 4.14 -3.86
N LYS A 2 12.49 5.26 -4.52
CA LYS A 2 13.49 6.25 -4.96
C LYS A 2 13.66 7.38 -3.95
N VAL A 3 14.90 7.69 -3.58
CA VAL A 3 15.27 8.73 -2.60
C VAL A 3 16.19 9.75 -3.28
N ALA A 4 15.82 11.02 -3.27
CA ALA A 4 16.71 12.10 -3.70
C ALA A 4 17.44 12.68 -2.49
N LEU A 5 18.76 12.73 -2.60
CA LEU A 5 19.67 13.35 -1.64
C LEU A 5 20.15 14.67 -2.26
N ILE A 6 19.79 15.80 -1.67
CA ILE A 6 20.07 17.14 -2.21
C ILE A 6 20.97 17.89 -1.26
N ASP A 7 22.15 18.29 -1.73
CA ASP A 7 23.16 19.00 -0.92
C ASP A 7 23.47 18.25 0.40
N VAL A 8 23.67 16.92 0.31
CA VAL A 8 24.01 16.09 1.46
C VAL A 8 25.20 15.17 1.15
N PRO A 9 26.00 14.78 2.16
CA PRO A 9 27.21 13.99 1.93
C PRO A 9 26.94 12.59 1.36
N ASP A 10 27.70 12.20 0.32
CA ASP A 10 27.63 10.88 -0.34
C ASP A 10 27.73 9.68 0.60
N ARG A 11 28.39 9.84 1.76
CA ARG A 11 28.47 8.78 2.78
C ARG A 11 27.09 8.27 3.22
N MET A 12 26.03 9.07 3.03
CA MET A 12 24.66 8.69 3.31
C MET A 12 24.16 7.55 2.43
N ILE A 13 24.65 7.42 1.19
CA ILE A 13 24.30 6.35 0.25
C ILE A 13 24.57 4.97 0.87
N ARG A 14 25.72 4.82 1.54
CA ARG A 14 26.13 3.56 2.20
C ARG A 14 25.16 3.10 3.29
N MET A 15 24.32 4.00 3.81
CA MET A 15 23.35 3.72 4.86
C MET A 15 21.95 3.38 4.32
N LEU A 16 21.76 3.47 2.99
CA LEU A 16 20.48 3.22 2.31
C LEU A 16 20.59 2.06 1.30
N PRO A 17 21.09 0.87 1.70
CA PRO A 17 21.07 -0.28 0.81
C PRO A 17 19.62 -0.65 0.45
N GLY A 18 19.37 -0.98 -0.81
CA GLY A 18 18.04 -1.33 -1.33
C GLY A 18 17.17 -0.14 -1.75
N PHE A 19 17.64 1.09 -1.59
CA PHE A 19 16.97 2.28 -2.13
C PHE A 19 17.60 2.72 -3.45
N ALA A 20 16.78 3.16 -4.40
CA ALA A 20 17.27 3.81 -5.61
C ALA A 20 17.61 5.26 -5.25
N VAL A 21 18.90 5.56 -5.05
CA VAL A 21 19.36 6.88 -4.61
C VAL A 21 19.74 7.74 -5.81
N VAL A 22 19.27 8.99 -5.83
CA VAL A 22 19.75 10.03 -6.75
C VAL A 22 20.42 11.13 -5.94
N LEU A 23 21.60 11.54 -6.37
CA LEU A 23 22.34 12.66 -5.79
C LEU A 23 22.09 13.91 -6.64
N LEU A 24 21.85 15.02 -5.96
CA LEU A 24 21.76 16.34 -6.57
C LEU A 24 22.64 17.27 -5.73
N ASP A 25 23.59 17.95 -6.37
CA ASP A 25 24.45 18.93 -5.69
C ASP A 25 23.62 20.14 -5.25
N GLU A 26 22.61 20.51 -6.04
CA GLU A 26 21.75 21.67 -5.79
C GLU A 26 20.36 21.45 -6.40
N ALA A 27 19.33 22.06 -5.79
CA ALA A 27 18.00 22.18 -6.37
C ALA A 27 17.36 23.53 -6.04
N VAL A 28 16.61 24.07 -7.00
CA VAL A 28 15.96 25.39 -6.94
C VAL A 28 14.44 25.30 -6.77
N GLY A 29 13.85 24.10 -6.85
CA GLY A 29 12.42 23.89 -6.72
C GLY A 29 12.06 22.52 -6.17
N TYR A 30 11.01 22.49 -5.36
CA TYR A 30 10.47 21.29 -4.72
C TYR A 30 8.95 21.35 -4.81
N GLU A 31 8.34 20.40 -5.49
CA GLU A 31 6.89 20.31 -5.62
C GLU A 31 6.44 18.92 -5.20
N PHE A 32 5.49 18.86 -4.27
CA PHE A 32 4.90 17.60 -3.82
C PHE A 32 3.56 17.37 -4.51
N ASP A 33 3.41 16.23 -5.19
CA ASP A 33 2.14 15.79 -5.74
C ASP A 33 1.42 14.90 -4.72
N PRO A 34 0.35 15.38 -4.06
CA PRO A 34 -0.38 14.60 -3.06
C PRO A 34 -1.18 13.44 -3.66
N ARG A 35 -1.33 13.35 -4.99
CA ARG A 35 -2.06 12.25 -5.65
C ARG A 35 -1.25 10.97 -5.71
N CYS A 36 0.07 11.08 -5.88
CA CYS A 36 0.97 9.94 -6.00
C CYS A 36 2.02 9.86 -4.88
N ASP A 37 1.97 10.80 -3.92
CA ASP A 37 2.93 10.97 -2.82
C ASP A 37 4.39 11.05 -3.31
N MET A 38 4.62 11.73 -4.44
CA MET A 38 5.94 11.93 -5.04
C MET A 38 6.35 13.39 -5.03
N TRP A 39 7.65 13.61 -4.84
CA TRP A 39 8.31 14.89 -5.05
C TRP A 39 8.83 15.01 -6.48
N THR A 40 8.66 16.19 -7.06
CA THR A 40 9.42 16.67 -8.22
C THR A 40 10.43 17.70 -7.74
N VAL A 41 11.71 17.42 -7.97
CA VAL A 41 12.83 18.29 -7.62
C VAL A 41 13.40 18.90 -8.90
N THR A 42 13.53 20.22 -8.93
CA THR A 42 14.02 20.97 -10.09
C THR A 42 15.45 21.45 -9.85
N ALA A 43 16.39 21.04 -10.69
CA ALA A 43 17.78 21.50 -10.66
C ALA A 43 17.94 22.90 -11.28
N PRO A 44 19.03 23.65 -11.01
CA PRO A 44 19.26 24.98 -11.56
C PRO A 44 19.19 25.06 -13.10
N ASN A 45 19.55 23.97 -13.78
CA ASN A 45 19.50 23.87 -15.25
C ASN A 45 18.09 23.55 -15.80
N GLY A 46 17.06 23.55 -14.96
CA GLY A 46 15.67 23.26 -15.32
C GLY A 46 15.33 21.77 -15.44
N ARG A 47 16.29 20.85 -15.30
CA ARG A 47 16.00 19.41 -15.31
C ARG A 47 15.27 19.01 -14.03
N THR A 48 14.26 18.16 -14.18
CA THR A 48 13.48 17.65 -13.05
C THR A 48 13.82 16.20 -12.74
N THR A 49 13.74 15.85 -11.46
CA THR A 49 13.87 14.48 -10.96
C THR A 49 12.71 14.19 -10.03
N THR A 50 11.97 13.12 -10.31
CA THR A 50 10.96 12.63 -9.37
C THR A 50 11.59 11.71 -8.34
N ALA A 51 11.18 11.79 -7.08
CA ALA A 51 11.57 10.87 -6.01
C ALA A 51 10.45 10.78 -4.97
N ARG A 52 10.35 9.66 -4.26
CA ARG A 52 9.31 9.54 -3.23
C ARG A 52 9.70 10.28 -1.96
N VAL A 53 10.97 10.19 -1.62
CA VAL A 53 11.58 10.81 -0.45
C VAL A 53 12.62 11.81 -0.92
N ILE A 54 12.65 12.97 -0.28
CA ILE A 54 13.72 13.94 -0.41
C ILE A 54 14.45 14.07 0.93
N VAL A 55 15.77 14.21 0.87
CA VAL A 55 16.61 14.53 2.01
C VAL A 55 17.40 15.78 1.66
N THR A 56 17.20 16.85 2.41
CA THR A 56 17.73 18.20 2.13
C THR A 56 18.53 18.71 3.33
N SER A 57 19.46 19.64 3.11
CA SER A 57 20.20 20.33 4.19
C SER A 57 19.38 21.40 4.93
N PHE A 58 18.17 21.70 4.46
CA PHE A 58 17.24 22.69 5.03
C PHE A 58 15.79 22.17 5.03
N PRO A 59 14.89 22.70 5.86
CA PRO A 59 13.51 22.22 5.93
C PRO A 59 12.71 22.50 4.66
N VAL A 60 12.19 21.43 4.06
CA VAL A 60 11.14 21.48 3.04
C VAL A 60 9.85 20.93 3.68
N PRO A 61 8.76 21.73 3.73
CA PRO A 61 7.52 21.29 4.37
C PRO A 61 6.81 20.24 3.52
N GLY A 62 6.37 19.15 4.16
CA GLY A 62 5.57 18.12 3.51
C GLY A 62 5.92 16.72 4.00
N PRO A 63 5.11 15.71 3.63
CA PRO A 63 5.41 14.31 3.90
C PRO A 63 6.66 13.88 3.12
N ASN A 64 7.27 12.76 3.54
CA ASN A 64 8.44 12.17 2.88
C ASN A 64 9.68 13.09 2.77
N ALA A 65 9.67 14.28 3.39
CA ALA A 65 10.80 15.19 3.43
C ALA A 65 11.56 15.05 4.74
N PHE A 66 12.87 14.84 4.65
CA PHE A 66 13.77 14.75 5.80
C PHE A 66 14.82 15.83 5.73
N VAL A 67 15.11 16.45 6.87
CA VAL A 67 16.24 17.36 7.00
C VAL A 67 17.45 16.58 7.45
N PHE A 68 18.53 16.65 6.68
CA PHE A 68 19.83 16.14 7.07
C PHE A 68 20.51 17.11 8.02
N GLU A 69 20.95 16.57 9.16
CA GLU A 69 21.86 17.23 10.08
C GLU A 69 23.06 16.31 10.32
N HIS A 70 24.19 16.89 10.72
CA HIS A 70 25.48 16.19 10.85
C HIS A 70 25.43 14.86 11.64
N ASN A 71 24.47 14.67 12.54
CA ASN A 71 24.37 13.50 13.43
C ASN A 71 23.08 12.65 13.26
N ASN A 72 22.15 13.00 12.36
CA ASN A 72 20.85 12.32 12.27
C ASN A 72 20.75 11.28 11.14
N TYR A 73 21.80 11.08 10.34
CA TYR A 73 21.78 10.17 9.19
C TYR A 73 21.34 8.72 9.52
N ARG A 74 21.74 8.18 10.68
CA ARG A 74 21.30 6.84 11.12
C ARG A 74 19.82 6.80 11.46
N TYR A 75 19.29 7.93 11.93
CA TYR A 75 17.88 8.09 12.25
C TYR A 75 17.06 8.08 10.96
N ILE A 76 17.43 8.91 9.97
CA ILE A 76 16.79 8.95 8.65
C ILE A 76 16.79 7.56 8.02
N ALA A 77 17.94 6.89 7.96
CA ALA A 77 18.05 5.54 7.40
C ALA A 77 17.21 4.49 8.15
N ARG A 78 16.90 4.69 9.44
CA ARG A 78 15.95 3.82 10.17
C ARG A 78 14.51 4.15 9.82
N CYS A 79 14.13 5.42 9.69
CA CYS A 79 12.80 5.82 9.23
C CYS A 79 12.49 5.26 7.84
N LEU A 80 13.44 5.37 6.90
CA LEU A 80 13.27 4.85 5.54
C LEU A 80 13.16 3.32 5.50
N ARG A 81 13.90 2.61 6.37
CA ARG A 81 13.74 1.17 6.53
C ARG A 81 12.40 0.78 7.11
N MET A 82 11.89 1.50 8.12
CA MET A 82 10.54 1.27 8.65
C MET A 82 9.48 1.51 7.57
N MET A 83 9.62 2.60 6.80
CA MET A 83 8.74 2.90 5.66
C MET A 83 8.75 1.76 4.63
N GLY A 84 9.93 1.24 4.28
CA GLY A 84 10.05 0.11 3.37
C GLY A 84 9.49 -1.21 3.93
N LEU A 85 9.69 -1.48 5.22
CA LEU A 85 9.14 -2.68 5.88
C LEU A 85 7.61 -2.67 5.99
N GLN A 86 7.00 -1.49 6.02
CA GLN A 86 5.55 -1.31 6.06
C GLN A 86 4.94 -1.11 4.67
N ASP A 87 5.76 -1.24 3.61
CA ASP A 87 5.39 -0.94 2.22
C ASP A 87 4.65 0.41 2.07
N ALA A 88 5.19 1.43 2.73
CA ALA A 88 4.58 2.75 2.79
C ALA A 88 4.98 3.64 1.61
N ARG A 89 3.99 4.37 1.07
CA ARG A 89 4.23 5.45 0.11
C ARG A 89 4.39 6.82 0.77
N ARG A 90 3.93 6.97 2.02
CA ARG A 90 4.00 8.21 2.77
C ARG A 90 4.46 7.98 4.21
N ILE A 91 5.33 8.84 4.72
CA ILE A 91 5.69 8.94 6.13
C ILE A 91 5.51 10.37 6.61
N GLU A 92 4.81 10.53 7.74
CA GLU A 92 4.55 11.80 8.40
C GLU A 92 4.80 11.69 9.90
N VAL A 93 5.25 12.78 10.51
CA VAL A 93 5.35 12.90 11.96
C VAL A 93 3.95 13.19 12.50
N ARG A 94 3.52 12.46 13.53
CA ARG A 94 2.26 12.76 14.21
C ARG A 94 2.33 14.14 14.88
N PRO A 95 1.24 14.93 14.89
CA PRO A 95 1.22 16.24 15.53
C PRO A 95 1.69 16.23 16.99
N GLU A 96 1.36 15.17 17.73
CA GLU A 96 1.70 14.98 19.15
C GLU A 96 3.10 14.40 19.39
N ALA A 97 3.79 13.92 18.35
CA ALA A 97 5.06 13.25 18.49
C ALA A 97 6.19 14.23 18.86
N ARG A 98 7.04 13.81 19.80
CA ARG A 98 8.28 14.51 20.14
C ARG A 98 9.48 13.75 19.61
N ILE A 99 10.05 14.26 18.52
CA ILE A 99 11.17 13.61 17.82
C ILE A 99 12.49 13.89 18.54
N SER A 100 13.26 12.83 18.79
CA SER A 100 14.62 12.91 19.29
C SER A 100 15.55 12.08 18.41
N TYR A 101 16.44 12.75 17.67
CA TYR A 101 17.42 12.09 16.81
C TYR A 101 18.50 11.31 17.58
N ARG A 102 18.58 11.52 18.90
CA ARG A 102 19.50 10.77 19.79
C ARG A 102 19.04 9.35 20.08
N ARG A 103 17.74 9.06 19.91
CA ARG A 103 17.15 7.73 20.15
C ARG A 103 16.85 7.01 18.83
N LYS A 104 16.52 5.73 18.90
CA LYS A 104 15.93 5.04 17.74
C LYS A 104 14.56 5.69 17.45
N PRO A 105 14.16 5.84 16.19
CA PRO A 105 12.80 6.29 15.88
C PRO A 105 11.80 5.29 16.44
N ASP A 106 10.78 5.80 17.13
CA ASP A 106 9.62 5.01 17.58
C ASP A 106 8.59 5.00 16.44
N PRO A 107 8.19 3.82 15.92
CA PRO A 107 7.15 3.74 14.89
C PRO A 107 5.86 4.47 15.25
N HIS A 108 5.50 4.55 16.54
CA HIS A 108 4.26 5.20 16.98
C HIS A 108 4.29 6.72 16.82
N ASN A 109 5.46 7.34 16.66
CA ASN A 109 5.59 8.76 16.38
C ASN A 109 5.22 9.13 14.94
N TYR A 110 5.02 8.12 14.08
CA TYR A 110 4.79 8.31 12.67
C TYR A 110 3.42 7.81 12.23
N ILE A 111 2.91 8.45 11.18
CA ILE A 111 1.85 7.91 10.34
C ILE A 111 2.56 7.40 9.08
N PHE A 112 2.44 6.10 8.85
CA PHE A 112 2.84 5.48 7.60
C PHE A 112 1.57 5.27 6.80
N THR A 113 1.41 6.04 5.73
CA THR A 113 0.37 5.73 4.76
C THR A 113 0.96 4.65 3.86
N PRO A 114 0.38 3.44 3.85
CA PRO A 114 0.77 2.43 2.88
C PRO A 114 0.57 3.02 1.49
N TYR A 115 0.99 2.32 0.44
CA TYR A 115 0.17 2.46 -0.75
C TYR A 115 -1.28 2.19 -0.28
N GLU A 116 -2.15 3.22 -0.25
CA GLU A 116 -3.54 2.91 -0.55
C GLU A 116 -3.42 2.03 -1.76
N SER A 117 -3.83 0.76 -1.67
CA SER A 117 -3.79 -0.11 -2.81
C SER A 117 -4.45 0.70 -3.93
N ASP A 118 -3.65 1.24 -4.84
CA ASP A 118 -4.10 1.45 -6.20
C ASP A 118 -4.70 0.10 -6.51
N LEU A 119 -6.02 0.09 -6.69
CA LEU A 119 -6.87 -1.08 -6.79
C LEU A 119 -6.28 -2.09 -7.78
N ASP A 120 -5.42 -3.00 -7.32
CA ASP A 120 -4.86 -4.11 -8.11
C ASP A 120 -4.33 -5.27 -7.23
N GLU A 121 -4.55 -5.25 -5.91
CA GLU A 121 -4.79 -6.50 -5.15
C GLU A 121 -6.29 -6.68 -4.90
N THR A 122 -7.09 -6.00 -5.72
CA THR A 122 -8.53 -6.08 -5.65
C THR A 122 -9.11 -6.35 -7.03
N HIS A 123 -9.97 -7.35 -7.16
CA HIS A 123 -10.78 -7.50 -8.37
C HIS A 123 -12.12 -6.84 -8.14
N ARG A 124 -12.38 -5.73 -8.85
CA ARG A 124 -13.70 -5.12 -8.92
C ARG A 124 -14.26 -5.28 -10.32
N GLY A 125 -15.27 -6.13 -10.46
CA GLY A 125 -15.80 -6.43 -11.78
C GLY A 125 -16.75 -7.62 -11.79
N PRO A 126 -17.07 -8.12 -12.99
CA PRO A 126 -17.87 -9.33 -13.14
C PRO A 126 -17.13 -10.55 -12.58
N ALA A 127 -17.89 -11.51 -12.09
CA ALA A 127 -17.45 -12.85 -11.72
C ALA A 127 -18.61 -13.83 -11.89
N VAL A 128 -18.30 -15.12 -11.95
CA VAL A 128 -19.27 -16.20 -11.87
C VAL A 128 -19.15 -16.82 -10.49
N LEU A 129 -20.26 -16.87 -9.76
CA LEU A 129 -20.40 -17.59 -8.51
C LEU A 129 -21.08 -18.93 -8.79
N THR A 130 -20.48 -20.04 -8.36
CA THR A 130 -21.14 -21.35 -8.41
C THR A 130 -21.57 -21.76 -7.01
N VAL A 131 -22.85 -22.07 -6.86
CA VAL A 131 -23.45 -22.58 -5.61
C VAL A 131 -24.20 -23.86 -5.93
N ASP A 132 -23.81 -24.99 -5.31
CA ASP A 132 -24.39 -26.32 -5.57
C ASP A 132 -24.50 -26.67 -7.08
N GLY A 133 -23.48 -26.31 -7.85
CA GLY A 133 -23.43 -26.54 -9.30
C GLY A 133 -24.21 -25.52 -10.16
N THR A 134 -24.96 -24.61 -9.54
CA THR A 134 -25.65 -23.52 -10.24
C THR A 134 -24.73 -22.31 -10.39
N GLN A 135 -24.54 -21.82 -11.62
CA GLN A 135 -23.74 -20.63 -11.91
C GLN A 135 -24.61 -19.37 -11.90
N ILE A 136 -24.12 -18.32 -11.25
CA ILE A 136 -24.76 -17.02 -11.10
C ILE A 136 -23.77 -15.94 -11.52
N ASP A 137 -24.13 -15.12 -12.50
CA ASP A 137 -23.35 -13.97 -12.91
C ASP A 137 -23.49 -12.84 -11.88
N VAL A 138 -22.37 -12.42 -11.30
CA VAL A 138 -22.36 -11.43 -10.21
C VAL A 138 -21.36 -10.32 -10.49
N LYS A 139 -21.53 -9.19 -9.80
CA LYS A 139 -20.47 -8.20 -9.62
C LYS A 139 -19.84 -8.40 -8.25
N VAL A 140 -18.53 -8.29 -8.18
CA VAL A 140 -17.77 -8.44 -6.94
C VAL A 140 -16.79 -7.31 -6.73
N HIS A 141 -16.38 -7.13 -5.48
CA HIS A 141 -15.15 -6.46 -5.12
C HIS A 141 -14.41 -7.37 -4.14
N LEU A 142 -13.35 -8.03 -4.63
CA LEU A 142 -12.50 -8.97 -3.90
C LEU A 142 -11.17 -8.33 -3.58
N MET A 143 -10.52 -8.73 -2.50
CA MET A 143 -9.20 -8.29 -2.05
C MET A 143 -8.53 -9.37 -1.20
N GLY A 144 -7.23 -9.26 -0.94
CA GLY A 144 -6.53 -10.26 -0.13
C GLY A 144 -5.26 -9.75 0.55
N HIS A 145 -4.65 -10.61 1.36
CA HIS A 145 -3.37 -10.36 2.02
C HIS A 145 -2.72 -11.67 2.48
N LEU A 146 -1.41 -11.65 2.66
CA LEU A 146 -0.65 -12.72 3.30
C LEU A 146 -0.81 -12.67 4.82
N GLN A 147 -1.06 -13.82 5.46
CA GLN A 147 -1.10 -13.97 6.91
C GLN A 147 0.31 -14.06 7.48
N PRO A 148 0.72 -13.16 8.40
CA PRO A 148 2.08 -13.15 8.93
C PRO A 148 2.42 -14.38 9.79
N ILE A 149 1.42 -14.99 10.41
CA ILE A 149 1.61 -16.06 11.39
C ILE A 149 1.94 -17.39 10.71
N ASP A 150 1.23 -17.72 9.63
CA ASP A 150 1.31 -19.02 8.98
C ASP A 150 1.70 -18.97 7.49
N GLY A 151 1.89 -17.77 6.93
CA GLY A 151 2.21 -17.57 5.52
C GLY A 151 1.07 -17.92 4.56
N SER A 152 -0.14 -18.14 5.06
CA SER A 152 -1.30 -18.42 4.21
C SER A 152 -1.82 -17.14 3.55
N TYR A 153 -2.21 -17.20 2.27
CA TYR A 153 -2.92 -16.09 1.66
C TYR A 153 -4.40 -16.16 2.04
N ARG A 154 -4.98 -15.05 2.51
CA ARG A 154 -6.40 -14.92 2.82
C ARG A 154 -6.99 -13.89 1.89
N TRP A 155 -8.11 -14.23 1.26
CA TRP A 155 -8.84 -13.32 0.41
C TRP A 155 -10.28 -13.19 0.89
N TYR A 156 -10.87 -12.04 0.65
CA TYR A 156 -12.22 -11.71 1.05
C TYR A 156 -12.80 -10.64 0.15
N GLY A 157 -14.08 -10.38 0.27
CA GLY A 157 -14.71 -9.34 -0.50
C GLY A 157 -16.19 -9.28 -0.28
N ARG A 158 -16.85 -8.66 -1.25
CA ARG A 158 -18.30 -8.53 -1.32
C ARG A 158 -18.80 -8.90 -2.69
N ILE A 159 -19.94 -9.56 -2.71
CA ILE A 159 -20.80 -9.75 -3.86
C ILE A 159 -21.85 -8.65 -3.79
N PHE A 160 -21.98 -7.85 -4.85
CA PHE A 160 -23.03 -6.83 -4.90
C PHE A 160 -24.41 -7.48 -4.85
N ALA A 161 -25.39 -6.78 -4.27
CA ALA A 161 -26.73 -7.31 -4.05
C ALA A 161 -27.29 -8.04 -5.29
N ASP A 162 -27.60 -9.32 -5.10
CA ASP A 162 -28.12 -10.22 -6.12
C ASP A 162 -29.20 -11.12 -5.48
N PRO A 163 -30.42 -11.19 -6.05
CA PRO A 163 -31.51 -11.98 -5.47
C PRO A 163 -31.22 -13.48 -5.38
N ASP A 164 -30.51 -14.04 -6.35
CA ASP A 164 -30.23 -15.48 -6.42
C ASP A 164 -29.17 -15.87 -5.41
N VAL A 165 -28.12 -15.06 -5.26
CA VAL A 165 -27.11 -15.24 -4.21
C VAL A 165 -27.73 -15.05 -2.82
N THR A 166 -28.62 -14.08 -2.66
CA THR A 166 -29.34 -13.84 -1.39
C THR A 166 -30.23 -15.01 -1.02
N SER A 167 -30.97 -15.55 -2.00
CA SER A 167 -31.78 -16.75 -1.83
C SER A 167 -30.93 -17.94 -1.42
N ALA A 168 -29.80 -18.16 -2.10
CA ALA A 168 -28.85 -19.23 -1.78
C ALA A 168 -28.31 -19.13 -0.34
N HIS A 169 -27.84 -17.95 0.06
CA HIS A 169 -27.32 -17.69 1.40
C HIS A 169 -28.38 -17.89 2.49
N LYS A 170 -29.61 -17.41 2.28
CA LYS A 170 -30.75 -17.62 3.20
C LYS A 170 -31.15 -19.09 3.33
N SER A 171 -30.94 -19.90 2.29
CA SER A 171 -31.10 -21.35 2.36
C SER A 171 -29.93 -22.08 3.02
N GLY A 172 -28.92 -21.38 3.54
CA GLY A 172 -27.75 -21.95 4.19
C GLY A 172 -26.66 -22.45 3.24
N ARG A 173 -26.82 -22.23 1.92
CA ARG A 173 -25.86 -22.65 0.89
C ARG A 173 -24.70 -21.66 0.82
N ASN A 174 -23.77 -21.82 1.75
CA ASN A 174 -22.70 -20.85 1.99
C ASN A 174 -21.37 -21.22 1.37
N ASP A 175 -21.13 -22.49 1.06
CA ASP A 175 -19.90 -22.92 0.40
C ASP A 175 -20.04 -22.76 -1.11
N VAL A 176 -19.13 -22.00 -1.70
CA VAL A 176 -19.23 -21.52 -3.08
C VAL A 176 -17.89 -21.60 -3.80
N THR A 177 -17.91 -21.56 -5.12
CA THR A 177 -16.71 -21.24 -5.91
C THR A 177 -16.90 -19.93 -6.65
N VAL A 178 -15.86 -19.11 -6.69
CA VAL A 178 -15.85 -17.85 -7.44
C VAL A 178 -14.80 -17.91 -8.54
N ARG A 179 -15.15 -17.36 -9.71
CA ARG A 179 -14.26 -17.23 -10.86
C ARG A 179 -14.43 -15.89 -11.53
N ILE A 180 -13.32 -15.19 -11.73
CA ILE A 180 -13.28 -13.95 -12.51
C ILE A 180 -13.00 -14.27 -14.00
N PRO A 181 -13.26 -13.35 -14.94
CA PRO A 181 -12.90 -13.53 -16.34
C PRO A 181 -11.41 -13.87 -16.51
N GLY A 182 -11.11 -14.97 -17.22
CA GLY A 182 -9.74 -15.46 -17.42
C GLY A 182 -9.09 -16.11 -16.19
N GLY A 183 -9.79 -16.16 -15.05
CA GLY A 183 -9.32 -16.76 -13.80
C GLY A 183 -9.69 -18.24 -13.65
N GLN A 184 -9.24 -18.83 -12.54
CA GLN A 184 -9.55 -20.20 -12.12
C GLN A 184 -10.60 -20.18 -11.00
N ASP A 185 -11.36 -21.26 -10.87
CA ASP A 185 -12.30 -21.42 -9.76
C ASP A 185 -11.56 -21.44 -8.42
N ARG A 186 -12.09 -20.70 -7.43
CA ARG A 186 -11.59 -20.67 -6.06
C ARG A 186 -12.71 -20.86 -5.06
N ALA A 187 -12.48 -21.77 -4.11
CA ALA A 187 -13.41 -22.05 -3.02
C ALA A 187 -13.48 -20.87 -2.06
N GLY A 188 -14.70 -20.41 -1.78
CA GLY A 188 -14.99 -19.38 -0.80
C GLY A 188 -16.23 -19.73 0.00
N ARG A 189 -16.56 -18.85 0.95
CA ARG A 189 -17.70 -18.99 1.83
C ARG A 189 -18.44 -17.67 1.99
N LEU A 190 -19.75 -17.70 1.78
CA LEU A 190 -20.66 -16.60 2.07
C LEU A 190 -20.87 -16.50 3.59
N THR A 191 -20.82 -15.30 4.14
CA THR A 191 -20.83 -15.11 5.61
C THR A 191 -21.96 -14.23 6.11
N GLU A 192 -22.06 -13.00 5.61
CA GLU A 192 -22.96 -11.97 6.16
C GLU A 192 -23.59 -11.16 5.04
N VAL A 193 -24.85 -10.80 5.19
CA VAL A 193 -25.54 -9.82 4.34
C VAL A 193 -25.48 -8.46 5.02
N ASP A 194 -24.96 -7.46 4.33
CA ASP A 194 -24.95 -6.08 4.84
C ASP A 194 -26.33 -5.39 4.69
N PRO A 195 -26.55 -4.22 5.32
CA PRO A 195 -27.83 -3.50 5.22
C PRO A 195 -28.26 -3.09 3.80
N TRP A 196 -27.35 -3.12 2.82
CA TRP A 196 -27.61 -2.80 1.42
C TRP A 196 -27.83 -4.06 0.56
N GLY A 197 -27.84 -5.24 1.17
CA GLY A 197 -28.06 -6.52 0.50
C GLY A 197 -26.80 -7.11 -0.14
N ASN A 198 -25.62 -6.51 0.04
CA ASN A 198 -24.38 -7.13 -0.44
C ASN A 198 -24.02 -8.31 0.47
N ILE A 199 -23.37 -9.32 -0.09
CA ILE A 199 -23.01 -10.53 0.64
C ILE A 199 -21.50 -10.61 0.76
N ARG A 200 -21.02 -10.72 1.99
CA ARG A 200 -19.60 -10.91 2.29
C ARG A 200 -19.17 -12.32 1.90
N ILE A 201 -18.03 -12.41 1.21
CA ILE A 201 -17.37 -13.66 0.82
C ILE A 201 -15.96 -13.69 1.37
N THR A 202 -15.50 -14.86 1.82
CA THR A 202 -14.14 -15.10 2.28
C THR A 202 -13.57 -16.37 1.69
N GLY A 203 -12.26 -16.48 1.56
CA GLY A 203 -11.56 -17.69 1.14
C GLY A 203 -10.10 -17.69 1.54
N SER A 204 -9.45 -18.82 1.33
CA SER A 204 -8.04 -19.05 1.71
C SER A 204 -7.25 -19.63 0.54
N GLY A 205 -5.92 -19.52 0.63
CA GLY A 205 -5.01 -19.94 -0.42
C GLY A 205 -5.02 -19.00 -1.61
N ARG A 206 -4.79 -19.57 -2.81
CA ARG A 206 -4.70 -18.80 -4.05
C ARG A 206 -6.00 -18.00 -4.29
N PRO A 207 -5.96 -16.67 -4.39
CA PRO A 207 -7.14 -15.89 -4.75
C PRO A 207 -7.58 -16.13 -6.20
N PRO A 208 -8.80 -15.68 -6.57
CA PRO A 208 -9.30 -15.77 -7.94
C PRO A 208 -8.72 -14.67 -8.85
N PHE A 209 -8.01 -13.69 -8.29
CA PHE A 209 -7.36 -12.57 -8.99
C PHE A 209 -5.83 -12.70 -8.97
N PRO A 210 -5.09 -12.02 -9.88
CA PRO A 210 -3.64 -11.96 -9.83
C PRO A 210 -3.15 -11.42 -8.48
N TYR A 211 -2.13 -12.06 -7.90
CA TYR A 211 -1.51 -11.63 -6.63
C TYR A 211 0.02 -11.84 -6.72
N PRO A 212 0.83 -11.09 -5.95
CA PRO A 212 2.29 -11.19 -5.97
C PRO A 212 2.86 -12.56 -5.55
#